data_AF-A0A8C8FH61-F1
#
_entry.id   AF-A0A8C8FH61-F1
#
_cell.length_a   1.000
_cell.length_b   1.000
_cell.length_c   1.000
_cell.angle_alpha   90.00
_cell.angle_beta   90.00
_cell.angle_gamma   90.00
#
_symmetry.space_group_name_H-M   'P 1'
#
loop_
_entity.id
_entity.type
_entity.pdbx_description
1 polymer ?
#
loop_
_entity_poly.entity_id
_entity_poly.type
_entity_poly.pdbx_seq_one_letter_code
_entity_poly.pdbx_strand_id
1 'polypeptide(L)'
;MFKCPDQVIHAIFTAPSPAACGVTLDLNKEYLFTGKLETGRMYVTLCGYNPPWEDLSAAQKKSLTHRYQSGCDCKVWCVMGISHITHHRCMPVDGLGDKQWPKPCLYQE
;
A
#
# COMPACT_ATOMS: atom_id res chain seq x y z
N MET A 1 9.85 -10.19 0.40
CA MET A 1 8.78 -9.77 1.33
C MET A 1 9.22 -8.57 2.16
N PHE A 2 8.48 -7.45 2.15
CA PHE A 2 8.93 -6.19 2.78
C PHE A 2 8.46 -5.99 4.23
N LYS A 3 7.28 -6.50 4.59
CA LYS A 3 6.75 -6.46 5.95
C LYS A 3 5.65 -7.50 6.10
N CYS A 4 5.89 -8.59 6.84
CA CYS A 4 4.92 -9.61 7.22
C CYS A 4 5.58 -10.41 8.36
N PRO A 5 4.83 -11.09 9.25
CA PRO A 5 5.40 -12.19 10.04
C PRO A 5 6.04 -13.22 9.10
N ASP A 6 6.91 -14.11 9.61
CA ASP A 6 7.65 -15.14 8.83
C ASP A 6 6.73 -16.22 8.22
N GLN A 7 5.69 -15.81 7.50
CA GLN A 7 4.67 -16.63 6.87
C GLN A 7 4.68 -16.33 5.38
N VAL A 8 4.83 -17.37 4.57
CA VAL A 8 4.68 -17.30 3.12
C VAL A 8 3.20 -17.19 2.77
N ILE A 9 2.84 -16.16 2.01
CA ILE A 9 1.47 -15.93 1.55
C ILE A 9 1.28 -16.68 0.23
N HIS A 10 0.42 -17.70 0.24
CA HIS A 10 0.13 -18.53 -0.94
C HIS A 10 -1.11 -18.08 -1.70
N ALA A 11 -1.95 -17.25 -1.08
CA ALA A 11 -3.20 -16.78 -1.66
C ALA A 11 -3.57 -15.39 -1.14
N ILE A 12 -4.18 -14.60 -2.03
CA ILE A 12 -4.73 -13.30 -1.74
C ILE A 12 -6.24 -13.37 -1.90
N PHE A 13 -6.96 -12.84 -0.91
CA PHE A 13 -8.41 -12.83 -0.86
C PHE A 13 -8.95 -11.41 -1.03
N THR A 14 -10.03 -11.27 -1.79
CA THR A 14 -10.74 -10.01 -1.96
C THR A 14 -12.23 -10.28 -2.19
N ALA A 15 -13.05 -9.24 -2.07
CA ALA A 15 -14.49 -9.36 -2.32
C ALA A 15 -14.77 -9.60 -3.82
N PRO A 16 -15.93 -10.20 -4.17
CA PRO A 16 -16.19 -10.66 -5.55
C PRO A 16 -16.49 -9.52 -6.53
N SER A 17 -16.77 -8.30 -6.05
CA SER A 17 -17.13 -7.18 -6.91
C SER A 17 -16.53 -5.86 -6.41
N PRO A 18 -16.24 -4.91 -7.31
CA PRO A 18 -15.76 -3.57 -6.93
C PRO A 18 -16.70 -2.84 -5.97
N ALA A 19 -18.03 -3.04 -6.11
CA ALA A 19 -19.04 -2.47 -5.23
C ALA A 19 -18.93 -2.96 -3.78
N ALA A 20 -18.39 -4.16 -3.56
CA ALA A 20 -18.08 -4.71 -2.24
C ALA A 20 -16.60 -4.49 -1.85
N CYS A 21 -15.94 -3.50 -2.46
CA CYS A 21 -14.51 -3.23 -2.29
C CYS A 21 -13.57 -4.35 -2.77
N GLY A 22 -14.03 -5.16 -3.73
CA GLY A 22 -13.24 -6.18 -4.41
C GLY A 22 -12.24 -5.59 -5.39
N VAL A 23 -11.10 -6.25 -5.56
CA VAL A 23 -10.05 -5.85 -6.51
C VAL A 23 -10.03 -6.81 -7.69
N THR A 24 -10.07 -6.27 -8.91
CA THR A 24 -9.79 -7.05 -10.12
C THR A 24 -8.29 -7.04 -10.38
N LEU A 25 -7.70 -8.22 -10.57
CA LEU A 25 -6.28 -8.39 -10.84
C LEU A 25 -6.09 -9.05 -12.20
N ASP A 26 -5.09 -8.59 -12.94
CA ASP A 26 -4.71 -9.20 -14.20
C ASP A 26 -3.71 -10.33 -13.94
N LEU A 27 -3.84 -11.40 -14.71
CA LEU A 27 -2.87 -12.49 -14.71
C LEU A 27 -1.52 -12.01 -15.27
N ASN A 28 -0.43 -12.63 -14.82
CA ASN A 28 0.94 -12.36 -15.27
C ASN A 28 1.42 -10.92 -15.04
N LYS A 29 0.85 -10.23 -14.05
CA LYS A 29 1.35 -8.93 -13.57
C LYS A 29 1.83 -9.04 -12.14
N GLU A 30 2.93 -8.35 -11.87
CA GLU A 30 3.41 -8.15 -10.51
C GLU A 30 2.72 -6.94 -9.87
N TYR A 31 2.41 -7.06 -8.58
CA TYR A 31 1.70 -6.03 -7.84
C TYR A 31 2.32 -5.84 -6.47
N LEU A 32 2.23 -4.61 -5.99
CA LEU A 32 2.51 -4.27 -4.61
C LEU A 32 1.21 -4.37 -3.80
N PHE A 33 1.04 -5.36 -2.95
CA PHE A 33 -0.21 -5.51 -2.17
C PHE A 33 -0.15 -4.95 -0.74
N THR A 34 -1.08 -4.06 -0.40
CA THR A 34 -1.31 -3.68 1.00
C THR A 34 -2.61 -4.28 1.50
N GLY A 35 -2.59 -4.86 2.71
CA GLY A 35 -3.71 -5.68 3.17
C GLY A 35 -3.60 -6.12 4.62
N LYS A 36 -4.65 -6.78 5.09
CA LYS A 36 -4.72 -7.35 6.44
C LYS A 36 -4.36 -8.83 6.37
N LEU A 37 -3.46 -9.27 7.24
CA LEU A 37 -3.24 -10.69 7.49
C LEU A 37 -4.14 -11.14 8.63
N GLU A 38 -5.03 -12.09 8.37
CA GLU A 38 -5.96 -12.64 9.34
C GLU A 38 -6.01 -14.16 9.21
N THR A 39 -5.67 -14.88 10.29
CA THR A 39 -5.64 -16.36 10.30
C THR A 39 -4.82 -16.97 9.16
N GLY A 40 -3.68 -16.36 8.81
CA GLY A 40 -2.81 -16.82 7.72
C GLY A 40 -3.32 -16.48 6.31
N ARG A 41 -4.42 -15.73 6.20
CA ARG A 41 -4.99 -15.28 4.92
C ARG A 41 -4.75 -13.79 4.73
N MET A 42 -4.25 -13.41 3.56
CA MET A 42 -4.07 -12.02 3.21
C MET A 42 -5.32 -11.50 2.51
N TYR A 43 -5.91 -10.44 3.05
CA TYR A 43 -7.07 -9.77 2.48
C TYR A 43 -6.68 -8.40 1.91
N VAL A 44 -7.03 -8.17 0.65
CA VAL A 44 -6.85 -6.89 -0.06
C VAL A 44 -8.20 -6.32 -0.46
N THR A 45 -8.28 -4.99 -0.53
CA THR A 45 -9.51 -4.28 -0.87
C THR A 45 -9.23 -3.17 -1.86
N LEU A 46 -10.26 -2.71 -2.56
CA LEU A 46 -10.19 -1.61 -3.52
C LEU A 46 -9.67 -0.30 -2.90
N CYS A 47 -9.90 -0.10 -1.60
CA CYS A 47 -9.39 1.05 -0.87
C CYS A 47 -7.91 0.92 -0.50
N GLY A 48 -7.32 -0.28 -0.60
CA GLY A 48 -5.91 -0.51 -0.42
C GLY A 48 -5.05 0.23 -1.45
N TYR A 49 -3.74 0.22 -1.22
CA TYR A 49 -2.75 0.54 -2.24
C TYR A 49 -2.29 -0.77 -2.88
N ASN A 50 -2.72 -1.01 -4.12
CA ASN A 50 -2.44 -2.23 -4.88
C ASN A 50 -2.03 -1.97 -6.34
N PRO A 51 -1.05 -1.06 -6.59
CA PRO A 51 -0.63 -0.77 -7.96
C PRO A 51 0.16 -1.94 -8.57
N PRO A 52 0.16 -2.05 -9.91
CA PRO A 52 1.18 -2.81 -10.62
C PRO A 52 2.59 -2.38 -10.19
N TRP A 53 3.52 -3.34 -10.12
CA TRP A 53 4.90 -3.07 -9.68
C TRP A 53 5.62 -2.08 -10.60
N GLU A 54 5.34 -2.13 -11.90
CA GLU A 54 5.91 -1.23 -12.91
C GLU A 54 5.44 0.21 -12.75
N ASP A 55 4.28 0.44 -12.15
CA ASP A 55 3.72 1.78 -11.93
C ASP A 55 4.35 2.49 -10.73
N LEU A 56 5.16 1.78 -9.92
CA LEU A 56 5.85 2.38 -8.78
C LEU A 56 7.07 3.19 -9.25
N SER A 57 7.21 4.40 -8.72
CA SER A 57 8.41 5.20 -8.91
C SER A 57 9.64 4.54 -8.27
N ALA A 58 10.83 4.84 -8.78
CA ALA A 58 12.08 4.38 -8.17
C ALA A 58 12.19 4.80 -6.68
N ALA A 59 11.65 5.97 -6.34
CA ALA A 59 11.61 6.47 -4.97
C ALA A 59 10.65 5.64 -4.09
N GLN A 60 9.49 5.24 -4.61
CA GLN A 60 8.55 4.37 -3.92
C GLN A 60 9.15 2.99 -3.69
N LYS A 61 9.70 2.35 -4.74
CA LYS A 61 10.37 1.04 -4.66
C LYS A 61 11.47 1.05 -3.58
N LYS A 62 12.33 2.08 -3.57
CA LYS A 62 13.38 2.24 -2.55
C LYS A 62 12.82 2.51 -1.15
N SER A 63 11.72 3.24 -1.04
CA SER A 63 11.16 3.61 0.27
C SER A 63 10.51 2.44 1.01
N LEU A 64 10.08 1.38 0.29
CA LEU A 64 9.54 0.15 0.86
C LEU A 64 10.45 -0.48 1.91
N THR A 65 11.76 -0.50 1.65
CA THR A 65 12.76 -1.08 2.58
C THR A 65 13.40 -0.04 3.49
N HIS A 66 13.52 1.21 3.05
CA HIS A 66 14.38 2.19 3.73
C HIS A 66 13.63 3.23 4.57
N ARG A 67 12.39 3.58 4.23
CA ARG A 67 11.76 4.82 4.77
C ARG A 67 10.35 4.61 5.32
N TYR A 68 9.52 3.78 4.69
CA TYR A 68 8.13 3.65 5.14
C TYR A 68 8.01 3.02 6.53
N GLN A 69 8.98 2.21 6.96
CA GLN A 69 8.98 1.65 8.32
C GLN A 69 9.21 2.73 9.39
N SER A 70 10.20 3.61 9.20
CA SER A 70 10.49 4.68 10.17
C SER A 70 9.43 5.78 10.15
N GLY A 71 8.72 5.97 9.03
CA GLY A 71 7.62 6.92 8.92
C GLY A 71 6.29 6.44 9.49
N CYS A 72 6.18 5.23 10.07
CA CYS A 72 4.91 4.68 10.56
C CYS A 72 4.25 5.51 11.67
N ASP A 73 5.04 6.24 12.47
CA ASP A 73 4.53 7.12 13.53
C ASP A 73 4.07 8.49 13.01
N CYS A 74 4.45 8.82 11.77
CA CYS A 74 3.99 10.02 11.09
C CYS A 74 2.61 9.79 10.47
N LYS A 75 1.70 10.77 10.60
CA LYS A 75 0.42 10.77 9.90
C LYS A 75 0.52 11.59 8.63
N VAL A 76 0.20 10.97 7.50
CA VAL A 76 0.07 11.65 6.20
C VAL A 76 -1.39 12.11 6.08
N TRP A 77 -1.62 13.41 6.04
CA TRP A 77 -2.94 14.01 5.79
C TRP A 77 -2.84 14.88 4.55
N CYS A 78 -3.68 14.64 3.55
CA CYS A 78 -3.84 15.53 2.43
C CYS A 78 -4.96 16.52 2.78
N VAL A 79 -4.67 17.81 2.72
CA VAL A 79 -5.69 18.84 2.85
C VAL A 79 -6.12 19.18 1.44
N MET A 80 -7.38 18.92 1.11
CA MET A 80 -7.95 19.24 -0.20
C MET A 80 -7.81 20.74 -0.47
N GLY A 81 -6.87 21.11 -1.33
CA GLY A 81 -6.88 22.37 -2.07
C GLY A 81 -5.97 23.53 -1.63
N ILE A 82 -5.09 23.42 -0.62
CA ILE A 82 -4.16 24.54 -0.32
C ILE A 82 -2.75 24.10 0.06
N SER A 83 -1.78 24.56 -0.74
CA SER A 83 -0.33 24.45 -0.50
C SER A 83 0.13 25.48 0.54
N HIS A 84 -0.21 25.29 1.82
CA HIS A 84 0.41 26.07 2.91
C HIS A 84 1.51 25.27 3.61
N ILE A 85 2.75 25.73 3.37
CA ILE A 85 3.96 25.27 4.05
C ILE A 85 3.82 25.65 5.53
N THR A 86 3.48 24.67 6.36
CA THR A 86 3.61 24.76 7.81
C THR A 86 4.50 23.62 8.27
N HIS A 87 5.57 23.99 8.96
CA HIS A 87 6.59 23.09 9.52
C HIS A 87 5.91 21.87 10.18
N HIS A 88 6.42 20.67 9.88
CA HIS A 88 5.95 19.34 10.31
C HIS A 88 4.87 18.62 9.49
N ARG A 89 4.83 18.76 8.16
CA ARG A 89 3.95 17.91 7.33
C ARG A 89 4.69 17.27 6.15
N CYS A 90 4.72 15.94 6.14
CA CYS A 90 5.13 15.15 4.99
C CYS A 90 4.16 15.43 3.83
N MET A 91 4.61 16.18 2.82
CA MET A 91 3.95 16.20 1.53
C MET A 91 4.23 14.87 0.83
N PRO A 92 3.20 14.17 0.29
CA PRO A 92 3.45 13.11 -0.68
C PRO A 92 3.99 13.77 -1.95
N VAL A 93 5.26 13.51 -2.28
CA VAL A 93 5.86 13.89 -3.58
C VAL A 93 5.31 13.05 -4.74
N ASP A 94 4.56 12.00 -4.44
CA ASP A 94 3.91 11.12 -5.40
C ASP A 94 2.41 11.14 -5.07
N GLY A 95 1.54 11.48 -6.02
CA GLY A 95 0.11 11.83 -5.85
C GLY A 95 -0.80 10.79 -5.19
N LEU A 96 -0.52 10.43 -3.95
CA LEU A 96 -1.27 9.55 -3.07
C LEU A 96 -2.18 10.41 -2.22
N GLY A 97 -3.35 10.75 -2.78
CA GLY A 97 -4.46 11.29 -2.01
C GLY A 97 -4.96 10.29 -0.96
N ASP A 98 -5.17 10.78 0.26
CA ASP A 98 -6.08 10.28 1.29
C ASP A 98 -6.10 8.77 1.58
N LYS A 99 -4.93 8.14 1.74
CA LYS A 99 -4.88 6.78 2.28
C LYS A 99 -3.92 6.73 3.47
N GLN A 100 -4.50 6.69 4.67
CA GLN A 100 -3.83 6.28 5.91
C GLN A 100 -3.11 4.96 5.62
N TRP A 101 -1.77 4.97 5.61
CA TRP A 101 -0.95 3.82 5.22
C TRP A 101 -1.29 2.60 6.10
N PRO A 102 -2.05 1.60 5.60
CA PRO A 102 -2.21 0.35 6.32
C PRO A 102 -0.89 -0.41 6.22
N LYS A 103 -0.47 -1.05 7.32
CA LYS A 103 0.77 -1.84 7.37
C LYS A 103 0.77 -2.85 6.19
N PRO A 104 1.65 -2.68 5.18
CA PRO A 104 1.54 -3.46 3.96
C PRO A 104 2.11 -4.87 4.19
N CYS A 105 1.39 -5.91 3.76
CA CYS A 105 1.91 -7.29 3.69
C CYS A 105 2.33 -7.57 2.25
N LEU A 106 3.63 -7.58 1.94
CA LEU A 106 4.09 -7.53 0.54
C LEU A 106 4.84 -8.79 0.09
N TYR A 107 4.34 -9.45 -0.95
CA TYR A 107 4.95 -10.60 -1.64
C TYR A 107 5.95 -10.15 -2.73
N GLN A 108 7.07 -10.85 -2.85
CA GLN A 108 7.95 -10.86 -4.03
C GLN A 108 8.84 -12.11 -3.94
N GLU A 109 8.99 -12.83 -5.06
CA GLU A 109 10.03 -13.86 -5.26
C GLU A 109 11.43 -13.23 -5.33
#